data_AF-A0A2V9DDU2-F1
#
_entry.id   AF-A0A2V9DDU2-F1
#
_cell.length_a   1.000
_cell.length_b   1.000
_cell.length_c   1.000
_cell.angle_alpha   90.00
_cell.angle_beta   90.00
_cell.angle_gamma   90.00
#
_symmetry.space_group_name_H-M   'P 1'
#
loop_
_entity.id
_entity.type
_entity.pdbx_description
1 polymer ?
#
loop_
_entity_poly.entity_id
_entity_poly.type
_entity_poly.pdbx_seq_one_letter_code
_entity_poly.pdbx_strand_id
1 'polypeptide(L)'
;MSKDTVYRRGPIVGALLLIAFGALFLYANFRPEWNPWPLVSRYWPLLLIFLGLVKLRDHFRLRGRPEAAGTTGLTGGAIAVLILLLLFGVALSRGVGTRHELHQAESVERRGADSVSVLIKMLAGELRVAGGANKLLEADFYYTGAGEKPSVAYDVTGNQGRLTVAQPDAGIHVGPNT
;
A
#
# COMPACT_ATOMS: atom_id res chain seq x y z
N MET A 1 44.09 -45.44 -3.10
CA MET A 1 43.74 -44.22 -2.34
C MET A 1 42.58 -43.54 -3.06
N SER A 2 41.34 -43.99 -2.79
CA SER A 2 40.12 -43.44 -3.43
C SER A 2 39.53 -42.38 -2.53
N LYS A 3 39.24 -41.20 -3.07
CA LYS A 3 38.49 -40.13 -2.40
C LYS A 3 37.03 -40.29 -2.79
N ASP A 4 36.21 -40.78 -1.87
CA ASP A 4 34.77 -40.86 -2.07
C ASP A 4 34.17 -39.45 -1.91
N THR A 5 33.70 -38.88 -3.03
CA THR A 5 32.95 -37.63 -3.03
C THR A 5 31.51 -37.90 -2.61
N VAL A 6 31.20 -37.61 -1.34
CA VAL A 6 29.83 -37.62 -0.83
C VAL A 6 29.05 -36.50 -1.51
N TYR A 7 28.26 -36.84 -2.53
CA TYR A 7 27.30 -35.93 -3.14
C TYR A 7 26.19 -35.65 -2.12
N ARG A 8 26.31 -34.57 -1.35
CA ARG A 8 25.21 -34.06 -0.51
C ARG A 8 24.05 -33.75 -1.44
N ARG A 9 22.98 -34.56 -1.37
CA ARG A 9 21.69 -34.26 -2.02
C ARG A 9 21.27 -32.85 -1.62
N GLY A 10 21.44 -31.88 -2.51
CA GLY A 10 20.83 -30.57 -2.37
C GLY A 10 19.32 -30.78 -2.18
N PRO A 11 18.69 -30.11 -1.22
CA PRO A 11 17.33 -30.41 -0.82
C PRO A 11 16.41 -30.16 -2.02
N ILE A 12 15.93 -31.24 -2.64
CA ILE A 12 14.95 -31.23 -3.74
C ILE A 12 13.71 -30.41 -3.35
N VAL A 13 13.42 -30.38 -2.04
CA VAL A 13 12.41 -29.53 -1.40
C VAL A 13 12.61 -28.05 -1.72
N GLY A 14 13.86 -27.56 -1.76
CA GLY A 14 14.15 -26.16 -2.07
C GLY A 14 13.82 -25.80 -3.52
N ALA A 15 14.11 -26.71 -4.47
CA ALA A 15 13.75 -26.51 -5.87
C ALA A 15 12.22 -26.55 -6.08
N LEU A 16 11.53 -27.49 -5.41
CA LEU A 16 10.07 -27.56 -5.42
C LEU A 16 9.42 -26.30 -4.83
N LEU A 17 9.95 -25.77 -3.72
CA LEU A 17 9.48 -24.53 -3.12
C LEU A 17 9.72 -23.33 -4.04
N LEU A 18 10.87 -23.27 -4.73
CA LEU A 18 11.18 -22.21 -5.68
C LEU A 18 10.23 -22.24 -6.89
N ILE A 19 9.94 -23.44 -7.41
CA ILE A 19 8.98 -23.63 -8.49
C ILE A 19 7.57 -23.22 -8.04
N ALA A 20 7.15 -23.60 -6.84
CA ALA A 20 5.86 -23.21 -6.28
C ALA A 20 5.76 -21.70 -6.06
N PHE A 21 6.83 -21.05 -5.57
CA PHE A 21 6.90 -19.60 -5.41
C PHE A 21 6.84 -18.88 -6.76
N GLY A 22 7.56 -19.39 -7.76
CA GLY A 22 7.53 -18.85 -9.12
C GLY A 22 6.15 -19.00 -9.77
N ALA A 23 5.51 -20.16 -9.61
CA ALA A 23 4.15 -20.40 -10.10
C ALA A 23 3.12 -19.51 -9.38
N LEU A 24 3.27 -19.30 -8.07
CA LEU A 24 2.45 -18.38 -7.28
C LEU A 24 2.63 -16.93 -7.74
N PHE A 25 3.86 -16.51 -8.02
CA PHE A 25 4.17 -15.18 -8.55
C PHE A 25 3.58 -14.98 -9.95
N LEU A 26 3.66 -16.00 -10.81
CA LEU A 26 3.07 -15.98 -12.15
C LEU A 26 1.54 -15.95 -12.09
N TYR A 27 0.94 -16.69 -11.16
CA TYR A 27 -0.50 -16.66 -10.89
C TYR A 27 -0.96 -15.31 -10.34
N ALA A 28 -0.18 -14.71 -9.43
CA ALA A 28 -0.45 -13.38 -8.89
C ALA A 28 -0.39 -12.29 -9.98
N ASN A 29 0.51 -12.42 -10.97
CA ASN A 29 0.57 -11.51 -12.11
C ASN A 29 -0.67 -11.60 -13.03
N PHE A 30 -1.34 -12.76 -13.08
CA PHE A 30 -2.53 -12.97 -13.93
C PHE A 30 -3.83 -12.44 -13.30
N ARG A 31 -3.81 -12.11 -12.00
CA ARG A 31 -4.95 -11.58 -11.23
C ARG A 31 -4.46 -10.42 -10.36
N PRO A 32 -4.33 -9.19 -10.91
CA PRO A 32 -3.83 -8.01 -10.17
C PRO A 32 -4.68 -7.65 -8.94
N GLU A 33 -5.92 -8.10 -8.91
CA GLU A 33 -6.85 -7.93 -7.78
C GLU A 33 -6.60 -8.90 -6.61
N TRP A 34 -5.75 -9.92 -6.78
CA TRP A 34 -5.28 -10.78 -5.71
C TRP A 34 -3.95 -10.27 -5.17
N ASN A 35 -4.02 -9.36 -4.19
CA ASN A 35 -2.84 -8.83 -3.52
C ASN A 35 -2.53 -9.62 -2.24
N PRO A 36 -1.55 -10.56 -2.25
CA PRO A 36 -1.18 -11.32 -1.05
C PRO A 36 -0.33 -10.49 -0.07
N TRP A 37 0.23 -9.35 -0.50
CA TRP A 37 1.14 -8.57 0.33
C TRP A 37 0.53 -8.02 1.62
N PRO A 38 -0.69 -7.44 1.61
CA PRO A 38 -1.40 -7.02 2.81
C PRO A 38 -1.60 -8.15 3.82
N LEU A 39 -1.80 -9.38 3.33
CA LEU A 39 -1.95 -10.54 4.20
C LEU A 39 -0.59 -10.93 4.81
N VAL A 40 0.45 -11.03 4.00
CA VAL A 40 1.79 -11.36 4.53
C VAL A 40 2.30 -10.29 5.48
N SER A 41 2.10 -9.00 5.18
CA SER A 41 2.47 -7.88 6.06
C SER A 41 1.61 -7.77 7.33
N ARG A 42 0.39 -8.33 7.32
CA ARG A 42 -0.47 -8.42 8.51
C ARG A 42 -0.14 -9.62 9.41
N TYR A 43 0.25 -10.75 8.83
CA TYR A 43 0.43 -12.03 9.54
C TYR A 43 1.89 -12.42 9.80
N TRP A 44 2.90 -11.74 9.22
CA TRP A 44 4.32 -11.98 9.57
C TRP A 44 4.65 -11.85 11.07
N PRO A 45 4.01 -10.98 11.89
CA PRO A 45 4.32 -10.92 13.32
C PRO A 45 3.94 -12.23 14.02
N LEU A 46 2.86 -12.88 13.59
CA LEU A 46 2.42 -14.17 14.13
C LEU A 46 3.40 -15.28 13.78
N LEU A 47 4.01 -15.26 12.59
CA LEU A 47 5.06 -16.20 12.21
C LEU A 47 6.29 -16.05 13.12
N LEU A 48 6.68 -14.82 13.48
CA LEU A 48 7.77 -14.57 14.42
C LEU A 48 7.44 -15.02 15.84
N ILE A 49 6.21 -14.78 16.31
CA ILE A 49 5.73 -15.26 17.62
C ILE A 49 5.78 -16.79 17.65
N PHE A 50 5.28 -17.45 16.60
CA PHE A 50 5.32 -18.91 16.48
C PHE A 50 6.76 -19.44 16.44
N LEU A 51 7.67 -18.76 15.73
CA LEU A 51 9.10 -19.10 15.69
C LEU A 51 9.75 -18.97 17.08
N GLY A 52 9.38 -17.93 17.84
CA GLY A 52 9.77 -17.76 19.23
C GLY A 52 9.26 -18.90 20.13
N LEU A 53 8.01 -19.32 19.95
CA LEU A 53 7.40 -20.44 20.69
C LEU A 53 8.08 -21.79 20.40
N VAL A 54 8.44 -22.07 19.13
CA VAL A 54 9.18 -23.30 18.77
C VAL A 54 10.54 -23.33 19.47
N LYS A 55 11.28 -22.22 19.45
CA LYS A 55 12.55 -22.05 20.18
C LYS A 55 12.39 -22.24 21.69
N LEU A 56 11.31 -21.70 22.26
CA LEU A 56 11.01 -21.82 23.69
C LEU A 56 10.73 -23.28 24.08
N ARG A 57 9.95 -24.00 23.28
CA ARG A 57 9.67 -25.43 23.46
C ARG A 57 10.95 -26.26 23.39
N ASP A 58 11.85 -25.97 22.45
CA ASP A 58 13.11 -26.69 22.32
C ASP A 58 14.07 -26.40 23.49
N HIS A 59 14.05 -25.17 24.02
CA HIS A 59 14.77 -24.80 25.24
C HIS A 59 14.26 -25.60 26.46
N PHE A 60 12.96 -25.81 26.59
CA PHE A 60 12.39 -26.64 27.65
C PHE A 60 12.61 -28.14 27.47
N ARG A 61 12.76 -28.63 26.23
CA ARG A 61 13.01 -30.05 25.93
C ARG A 61 14.47 -30.49 26.15
N LEU A 62 15.42 -29.55 26.25
CA LEU A 62 16.86 -29.85 26.34
C LEU A 62 17.46 -29.73 27.76
N ARG A 63 16.66 -29.79 28.82
CA ARG A 63 17.16 -29.89 30.22
C ARG A 63 17.82 -31.24 30.58
N GLY A 64 18.11 -32.11 29.61
CA GLY A 64 18.55 -33.49 29.85
C GLY A 64 19.90 -33.93 29.29
N ARG A 65 20.67 -33.11 28.55
CA ARG A 65 22.03 -33.50 28.08
C ARG A 65 22.99 -32.29 28.03
N PRO A 66 24.02 -32.23 28.91
CA PRO A 66 24.87 -31.05 29.09
C PRO A 66 26.05 -30.90 28.09
N GLU A 67 26.16 -31.72 27.04
CA GLU A 67 27.37 -31.78 26.20
C GLU A 67 27.24 -31.12 24.81
N ALA A 68 26.29 -30.20 24.62
CA ALA A 68 26.19 -29.38 23.41
C ALA A 68 25.84 -27.91 23.70
N ALA A 69 26.18 -27.43 24.89
CA ALA A 69 25.89 -26.06 25.37
C ALA A 69 26.88 -25.02 24.80
N GLY A 70 27.05 -24.98 23.48
CA GLY A 70 27.95 -24.04 22.82
C GLY A 70 27.30 -22.74 22.33
N THR A 71 26.01 -22.70 21.97
CA THR A 71 25.52 -21.54 21.17
C THR A 71 24.05 -21.15 21.32
N THR A 72 23.31 -21.61 22.35
CA THR A 72 21.86 -21.26 22.40
C THR A 72 21.29 -21.01 23.81
N GLY A 73 21.96 -20.19 24.61
CA GLY A 73 21.26 -19.40 25.63
C GLY A 73 20.64 -18.18 24.96
N LEU A 74 19.42 -17.79 25.31
CA LEU A 74 18.85 -16.51 24.88
C LEU A 74 19.75 -15.38 25.41
N THR A 75 20.75 -14.98 24.61
CA THR A 75 21.46 -13.73 24.83
C THR A 75 20.44 -12.62 24.68
N GLY A 76 20.49 -11.59 25.54
CA GLY A 76 19.59 -10.43 25.44
C GLY A 76 19.54 -9.81 24.04
N GLY A 77 20.58 -10.05 23.22
CA GLY A 77 20.61 -9.75 21.79
C GLY A 77 19.50 -10.42 20.96
N ALA A 78 19.09 -11.66 21.25
CA ALA A 78 18.01 -12.32 20.51
C ALA A 78 16.64 -11.65 20.79
N ILE A 79 16.40 -11.24 22.04
CA ILE A 79 15.19 -10.51 22.43
C ILE A 79 15.23 -9.10 21.86
N ALA A 80 16.39 -8.43 21.92
CA ALA A 80 16.59 -7.11 21.31
C ALA A 80 16.38 -7.13 19.80
N VAL A 81 16.86 -8.15 19.09
CA VAL A 81 16.64 -8.32 17.63
C VAL A 81 15.18 -8.60 17.31
N LEU A 82 14.47 -9.38 18.13
CA LEU A 82 13.02 -9.60 17.97
C LEU A 82 12.22 -8.30 18.16
N ILE A 83 12.54 -7.52 19.20
CA ILE A 83 11.90 -6.22 19.44
C ILE A 83 12.24 -5.24 18.30
N LEU A 84 13.49 -5.21 17.84
CA LEU A 84 13.92 -4.37 16.74
C LEU A 84 13.20 -4.75 15.43
N LEU A 85 13.07 -6.04 15.13
CA LEU A 85 12.31 -6.52 13.96
C LEU A 85 10.82 -6.17 14.08
N LEU A 86 10.24 -6.29 15.28
CA LEU A 86 8.86 -5.90 15.54
C LEU A 86 8.65 -4.41 15.31
N LEU A 87 9.51 -3.56 15.87
CA LEU A 87 9.47 -2.12 15.69
C LEU A 87 9.72 -1.72 14.23
N PHE A 88 10.66 -2.37 13.55
CA PHE A 88 10.97 -2.12 12.15
C PHE A 88 9.82 -2.49 11.23
N GLY A 89 9.16 -3.63 11.47
CA GLY A 89 7.99 -4.01 10.69
C GLY A 89 6.76 -3.15 10.98
N VAL A 90 6.57 -2.66 12.21
CA VAL A 90 5.55 -1.65 12.52
C VAL A 90 5.87 -0.33 11.82
N ALA A 91 7.13 0.12 11.84
CA ALA A 91 7.57 1.33 11.16
C ALA A 91 7.35 1.23 9.63
N LEU A 92 7.67 0.08 9.02
CA LEU A 92 7.40 -0.18 7.60
C LEU A 92 5.90 -0.25 7.29
N SER A 93 5.08 -0.84 8.17
CA SER A 93 3.63 -0.90 7.98
C SER A 93 2.96 0.48 8.04
N ARG A 94 3.53 1.43 8.79
CA ARG A 94 3.09 2.84 8.79
C ARG A 94 3.51 3.61 7.53
N GLY A 95 4.42 3.05 6.74
CA GLY A 95 4.85 3.61 5.44
C GLY A 95 4.06 3.11 4.24
N VAL A 96 3.14 2.15 4.41
CA VAL A 96 2.24 1.70 3.33
C VAL A 96 1.16 2.76 3.16
N GLY A 97 1.46 3.70 2.26
CA GLY A 97 0.66 4.81 1.76
C GLY A 97 -0.77 4.92 2.25
N THR A 98 -1.00 5.72 3.29
CA THR A 98 -2.19 6.56 3.28
C THR A 98 -2.05 7.47 2.07
N ARG A 99 -2.69 7.13 0.95
CA ARG A 99 -2.94 8.12 -0.10
C ARG A 99 -3.61 9.28 0.62
N HIS A 100 -2.91 10.40 0.74
CA HIS A 100 -3.49 11.60 1.29
C HIS A 100 -4.42 12.14 0.22
N GLU A 101 -5.63 11.59 0.16
CA GLU A 101 -6.72 12.20 -0.57
C GLU A 101 -7.07 13.49 0.17
N LEU A 102 -6.63 14.59 -0.43
CA LEU A 102 -7.00 15.93 -0.02
C LEU A 102 -8.41 16.16 -0.53
N HIS A 103 -9.27 16.63 0.37
CA HIS A 103 -10.66 16.98 0.07
C HIS A 103 -10.84 18.49 0.15
N GLN A 104 -11.50 19.06 -0.86
CA GLN A 104 -11.93 20.44 -0.85
C GLN A 104 -13.38 20.55 -1.32
N ALA A 105 -14.23 21.11 -0.47
CA ALA A 105 -15.58 21.50 -0.84
C ALA A 105 -15.59 22.93 -1.39
N GLU A 106 -16.34 23.16 -2.46
CA GLU A 106 -16.53 24.49 -3.04
C GLU A 106 -17.98 24.72 -3.42
N SER A 107 -18.44 25.95 -3.20
CA SER A 107 -19.79 26.36 -3.57
C SER A 107 -19.76 27.68 -4.31
N VAL A 108 -20.48 27.76 -5.43
CA VAL A 108 -20.57 28.97 -6.26
C VAL A 108 -22.03 29.39 -6.39
N GLU A 109 -22.30 30.65 -6.12
CA GLU A 109 -23.64 31.25 -6.27
C GLU A 109 -23.93 31.58 -7.73
N ARG A 110 -25.21 31.54 -8.13
CA ARG A 110 -25.66 31.77 -9.52
C ARG A 110 -25.54 33.23 -9.99
N ARG A 111 -25.35 34.17 -9.06
CA ARG A 111 -25.19 35.63 -9.29
C ARG A 111 -26.12 36.24 -10.35
N GLY A 112 -27.37 35.76 -10.44
CA GLY A 112 -28.38 36.28 -11.38
C GLY A 112 -28.22 35.87 -12.85
N ALA A 113 -27.37 34.89 -13.17
CA ALA A 113 -27.29 34.33 -14.52
C ALA A 113 -28.48 33.40 -14.82
N ASP A 114 -29.11 33.59 -15.98
CA ASP A 114 -30.24 32.76 -16.46
C ASP A 114 -29.77 31.47 -17.13
N SER A 115 -28.57 31.51 -17.73
CA SER A 115 -27.95 30.36 -18.38
C SER A 115 -26.47 30.30 -18.01
N VAL A 116 -25.95 29.09 -17.85
CA VAL A 116 -24.54 28.89 -17.50
C VAL A 116 -23.91 27.90 -18.45
N SER A 117 -22.79 28.30 -19.06
CA SER A 117 -21.91 27.39 -19.79
C SER A 117 -20.85 26.88 -18.83
N VAL A 118 -20.79 25.56 -18.65
CA VAL A 118 -19.82 24.90 -17.77
C VAL A 118 -18.72 24.26 -18.62
N LEU A 119 -17.46 24.58 -18.33
CA LEU A 119 -16.29 23.95 -18.92
C LEU A 119 -15.49 23.24 -17.84
N ILE A 120 -15.43 21.91 -17.90
CA ILE A 120 -14.65 21.09 -16.98
C ILE A 120 -13.42 20.58 -17.73
N LYS A 121 -12.23 21.00 -17.27
CA LYS A 121 -10.94 20.51 -17.77
C LYS A 121 -10.37 19.56 -16.73
N MET A 122 -10.39 18.27 -17.04
CA MET A 122 -9.81 17.21 -16.23
C MET A 122 -8.93 16.34 -17.11
N LEU A 123 -7.83 15.83 -16.55
CA LEU A 123 -6.91 14.96 -17.28
C LEU A 123 -7.41 13.51 -17.29
N ALA A 124 -7.51 12.91 -16.10
CA ALA A 124 -7.99 11.55 -15.87
C ALA A 124 -8.64 11.45 -14.49
N GLY A 125 -9.65 10.60 -14.35
CA GLY A 125 -10.35 10.40 -13.08
C GLY A 125 -11.85 10.12 -13.27
N GLU A 126 -12.59 10.20 -12.17
CA GLU A 126 -14.05 10.04 -12.16
C GLU A 126 -14.73 11.40 -12.05
N LEU A 127 -15.74 11.65 -12.89
CA LEU A 127 -16.59 12.84 -12.82
C LEU A 127 -18.03 12.40 -12.59
N ARG A 128 -18.62 12.88 -11.50
CA ARG A 128 -20.04 12.69 -11.19
C ARG A 128 -20.74 14.04 -11.21
N VAL A 129 -21.79 14.13 -12.02
CA VAL A 129 -22.61 15.34 -12.13
C VAL A 129 -24.05 14.96 -11.83
N ALA A 130 -24.66 15.67 -10.89
CA ALA A 130 -26.06 15.52 -10.52
C ALA A 130 -26.72 16.90 -10.42
N GLY A 131 -28.01 16.95 -10.71
CA GLY A 131 -28.83 18.13 -10.46
C GLY A 131 -29.37 18.17 -9.02
N GLY A 132 -30.09 19.24 -8.69
CA GLY A 132 -30.77 19.39 -7.38
C GLY A 132 -30.02 20.24 -6.34
N ALA A 133 -28.90 20.85 -6.71
CA ALA A 133 -28.19 21.80 -5.86
C ALA A 133 -29.01 23.09 -5.65
N ASN A 134 -28.87 23.70 -4.46
CA ASN A 134 -29.52 24.99 -4.16
C ASN A 134 -28.76 26.14 -4.82
N LYS A 135 -27.43 26.00 -4.93
CA LYS A 135 -26.55 26.98 -5.56
C LYS A 135 -26.29 26.64 -7.02
N LEU A 136 -25.44 27.43 -7.70
CA LEU A 136 -25.03 27.11 -9.08
C LEU A 136 -24.11 25.89 -9.13
N LEU A 137 -23.13 25.85 -8.22
CA LEU A 137 -22.22 24.73 -8.05
C LEU A 137 -22.13 24.39 -6.57
N GLU A 138 -22.28 23.12 -6.27
CA GLU A 138 -21.89 22.50 -5.00
C GLU A 138 -21.03 21.30 -5.40
N ALA A 139 -19.73 21.36 -5.09
CA ALA A 139 -18.76 20.38 -5.57
C ALA A 139 -17.80 19.96 -4.46
N ASP A 140 -17.45 18.67 -4.49
CA ASP A 140 -16.41 18.07 -3.67
C ASP A 140 -15.28 17.58 -4.58
N PHE A 141 -14.07 18.03 -4.29
CA PHE A 141 -12.86 17.66 -5.03
C PHE A 141 -11.98 16.76 -4.18
N TYR A 142 -11.58 15.61 -4.75
CA TYR A 142 -10.65 14.66 -4.14
C TYR A 142 -9.38 14.57 -5.01
N TYR A 143 -8.20 14.79 -4.42
CA TYR A 143 -6.93 14.82 -5.16
C TYR A 143 -5.76 14.31 -4.29
N THR A 144 -4.69 13.78 -4.92
CA THR A 144 -3.62 13.07 -4.18
C THR A 144 -2.44 13.98 -3.85
N GLY A 145 -2.22 15.04 -4.64
CA GLY A 145 -1.10 15.97 -4.45
C GLY A 145 -1.54 17.43 -4.36
N ALA A 146 -0.84 18.23 -3.54
CA ALA A 146 -1.13 19.67 -3.42
C ALA A 146 -1.01 20.44 -4.75
N GLY A 147 -0.21 19.95 -5.71
CA GLY A 147 -0.10 20.51 -7.06
C GLY A 147 -1.26 20.18 -8.00
N GLU A 148 -2.14 19.25 -7.61
CA GLU A 148 -3.31 18.82 -8.40
C GLU A 148 -4.59 19.54 -7.96
N LYS A 149 -4.48 20.53 -7.07
CA LYS A 149 -5.62 21.26 -6.52
C LYS A 149 -6.42 21.92 -7.64
N PRO A 150 -7.70 21.57 -7.85
CA PRO A 150 -8.51 22.17 -8.89
C PRO A 150 -8.75 23.65 -8.63
N SER A 151 -8.86 24.39 -9.73
CA SER A 151 -9.22 25.80 -9.77
C SER A 151 -10.65 25.96 -10.29
N VAL A 152 -11.42 26.79 -9.62
CA VAL A 152 -12.80 27.12 -10.03
C VAL A 152 -12.89 28.62 -10.26
N ALA A 153 -13.29 28.97 -11.47
CA ALA A 153 -13.51 30.35 -11.89
C ALA A 153 -14.95 30.52 -12.35
N TYR A 154 -15.62 31.56 -11.86
CA TYR A 154 -16.98 31.86 -12.24
C TYR A 154 -17.16 33.36 -12.50
N ASP A 155 -17.58 33.67 -13.72
CA ASP A 155 -17.83 35.02 -14.20
C ASP A 155 -19.22 35.13 -14.82
N VAL A 156 -19.82 36.32 -14.74
CA VAL A 156 -21.14 36.60 -15.31
C VAL A 156 -21.02 37.77 -16.26
N THR A 157 -21.52 37.62 -17.48
CA THR A 157 -21.56 38.66 -18.51
C THR A 157 -22.99 38.79 -19.03
N GLY A 158 -23.65 39.92 -18.72
CA GLY A 158 -25.09 40.06 -18.92
C GLY A 158 -25.86 39.01 -18.11
N ASN A 159 -26.71 38.22 -18.78
CA ASN A 159 -27.44 37.10 -18.18
C ASN A 159 -26.78 35.72 -18.40
N GLN A 160 -25.56 35.68 -18.95
CA GLN A 160 -24.82 34.43 -19.17
C GLN A 160 -23.70 34.27 -18.15
N GLY A 161 -23.74 33.17 -17.40
CA GLY A 161 -22.65 32.74 -16.54
C GLY A 161 -21.67 31.82 -17.26
N ARG A 162 -20.39 31.95 -16.94
CA ARG A 162 -19.33 31.03 -17.40
C ARG A 162 -18.64 30.45 -16.19
N LEU A 163 -18.80 29.15 -15.99
CA LEU A 163 -18.15 28.39 -14.93
C LEU A 163 -17.05 27.53 -15.53
N THR A 164 -15.82 27.70 -15.06
CA THR A 164 -14.68 26.89 -15.48
C THR A 164 -14.12 26.17 -14.25
N VAL A 165 -14.09 24.85 -14.31
CA VAL A 165 -13.43 23.99 -13.32
C VAL A 165 -12.24 23.36 -14.02
N ALA A 166 -11.03 23.64 -13.56
CA ALA A 166 -9.81 23.16 -14.20
C ALA A 166 -8.86 22.53 -13.20
N GLN A 167 -8.49 21.28 -13.45
CA GLN A 167 -7.35 20.65 -12.81
C GLN A 167 -6.06 21.27 -13.37
N PRO A 168 -5.09 21.67 -12.53
CA PRO A 168 -3.79 22.13 -13.01
C PRO A 168 -3.08 21.00 -13.74
N ASP A 169 -2.35 21.33 -14.81
CA ASP A 169 -1.40 20.43 -15.44
C ASP A 169 -0.18 20.27 -14.52
N ALA A 170 -0.34 19.56 -13.41
CA ALA A 170 0.79 19.01 -12.68
C ALA A 170 1.37 17.92 -13.59
N GLY A 171 2.54 18.20 -14.18
CA GLY A 171 3.17 17.38 -15.20
C GLY A 171 3.07 15.88 -14.92
N ILE A 172 2.84 15.11 -16.00
CA ILE A 172 2.56 13.67 -16.05
C ILE A 172 2.97 12.94 -14.76
N HIS A 173 2.02 12.77 -13.83
CA HIS A 173 2.19 11.89 -12.69
C HIS A 173 1.75 10.50 -13.12
N VAL A 174 2.69 9.69 -13.59
CA VAL A 174 2.48 8.26 -13.83
C VAL A 174 2.40 7.60 -12.45
N GLY A 175 1.18 7.41 -11.94
CA GLY A 175 0.96 6.55 -10.78
C GLY A 175 1.35 5.10 -11.11
N PRO A 176 1.81 4.31 -10.12
CA PRO A 176 2.07 2.91 -10.35
C PRO A 176 0.76 2.23 -10.79
N ASN A 177 0.75 1.70 -12.00
CA ASN A 177 -0.26 0.77 -12.46
C ASN A 177 0.02 -0.55 -11.73
N THR A 178 -0.78 -0.82 -10.69
CA THR A 178 -0.95 -2.12 -10.01
C THR A 178 0.32 -2.86 -9.60
#